data_AF-A0A176S2K3-F1
#
_entry.id   AF-A0A176S2K3-F1
#
_cell.length_a   1.000
_cell.length_b   1.000
_cell.length_c   1.000
_cell.angle_alpha   90.00
_cell.angle_beta   90.00
_cell.angle_gamma   90.00
#
_symmetry.space_group_name_H-M   'P 1'
#
loop_
_entity.id
_entity.type
_entity.pdbx_description
1 polymer ?
#
loop_
_entity_poly.entity_id
_entity_poly.type
_entity_poly.pdbx_seq_one_letter_code
_entity_poly.pdbx_strand_id
1 'polypeptide(L)' 'MTLDHVIPVSKGGKHTWDNIVTACERCNNRKSNHSPLQIGMTLRTTPKAPLHPIVAFAKQFWREHKVQSGNLDN' A
#
# COMPACT_ATOMS: atom_id res chain seq x y z
N MET A 1 4.98 9.25 12.43
CA MET A 1 4.70 8.20 11.42
C MET A 1 5.56 6.99 11.79
N THR A 2 5.02 5.77 11.75
CA THR A 2 5.72 4.52 12.07
C THR A 2 5.53 3.49 10.96
N LEU A 3 6.38 2.46 10.95
CA LEU A 3 6.15 1.23 10.19
C LEU A 3 5.43 0.22 11.09
N ASP A 4 4.35 -0.36 10.59
CA ASP A 4 3.54 -1.35 11.30
C ASP A 4 3.39 -2.61 10.45
N HIS A 5 3.35 -3.77 11.13
CA HIS A 5 3.15 -5.05 10.49
C HIS A 5 1.67 -5.44 10.53
N VAL A 6 1.06 -5.69 9.37
CA VAL A 6 -0.36 -6.09 9.24
C VAL A 6 -0.64 -7.36 10.05
N ILE A 7 0.21 -8.37 9.90
CA ILE A 7 0.32 -9.52 10.79
C ILE A 7 1.43 -9.20 11.80
N PRO A 8 1.14 -9.13 13.10
CA PRO A 8 2.13 -8.84 14.13
C PRO A 8 3.31 -9.83 14.10
N VAL A 9 4.51 -9.34 14.40
CA VAL A 9 5.72 -10.19 14.49
C VAL A 9 5.54 -11.31 15.52
N SER A 10 4.88 -11.03 16.65
CA SER A 10 4.54 -12.03 17.67
C SER A 10 3.61 -13.14 17.19
N LYS A 11 2.96 -12.96 16.04
CA LYS A 11 2.11 -13.94 15.36
C LYS A 11 2.76 -14.49 14.08
N GLY A 12 4.08 -14.33 13.94
CA GLY A 12 4.86 -14.82 12.79
C GLY A 12 4.83 -13.92 11.55
N GLY A 13 4.35 -12.68 11.68
CA GLY A 13 4.38 -11.71 10.58
C GLY A 13 5.78 -11.40 10.11
N LYS A 14 6.00 -11.45 8.79
CA LYS A 14 7.31 -11.23 8.16
C LYS A 14 7.55 -9.75 7.87
N HIS A 15 8.82 -9.35 7.82
CA HIS A 15 9.22 -7.99 7.44
C HIS A 15 9.32 -7.88 5.92
N THR A 16 8.17 -7.85 5.25
CA THR A 16 8.05 -7.90 3.79
C THR A 16 7.04 -6.86 3.28
N TRP A 17 7.15 -6.47 2.00
CA TRP A 17 6.31 -5.41 1.41
C TRP A 17 4.81 -5.67 1.45
N ASP A 18 4.40 -6.94 1.46
CA ASP A 18 3.02 -7.42 1.59
C ASP A 18 2.50 -7.39 3.04
N ASN A 19 3.37 -7.17 4.03
CA ASN A 19 3.02 -7.15 5.44
C ASN A 19 3.34 -5.84 6.16
N ILE A 20 3.97 -4.86 5.50
CA ILE A 20 4.36 -3.58 6.12
C ILE A 20 3.50 -2.44 5.57
N VAL A 21 3.01 -1.61 6.49
CA VAL A 21 2.29 -0.37 6.18
C VAL A 21 2.85 0.79 6.99
N THR A 22 2.53 2.01 6.54
CA THR A 22 2.72 3.21 7.35
C THR A 22 1.52 3.43 8.26
N ALA A 23 1.77 3.76 9.52
CA ALA A 23 0.73 4.04 10.50
C ALA A 23 1.10 5.28 11.34
N CYS A 24 0.10 5.97 11.88
CA CYS A 24 0.37 6.91 12.96
C CYS A 24 0.58 6.15 14.27
N GLU A 25 1.29 6.76 15.22
CA GLU A 25 1.59 6.14 16.53
C GLU A 25 0.32 5.68 17.26
N ARG A 26 -0.73 6.52 17.30
CA ARG A 26 -2.03 6.18 17.90
C ARG A 26 -2.65 4.92 17.29
N CYS A 27 -2.64 4.81 15.96
CA CYS A 27 -3.18 3.63 15.26
C CYS A 27 -2.32 2.39 15.51
N ASN A 28 -0.99 2.53 15.48
CA ASN A 28 -0.05 1.46 15.74
C ASN A 28 -0.21 0.91 17.17
N ASN A 29 -0.30 1.81 18.16
CA ASN A 29 -0.50 1.45 19.57
C ASN A 29 -1.88 0.81 19.79
N ARG A 30 -2.94 1.32 19.15
CA ARG A 30 -4.27 0.70 19.22
C ARG A 30 -4.28 -0.71 18.62
N LYS A 31 -3.53 -0.93 17.53
CA LYS A 31 -3.41 -2.25 16.92
C LYS A 31 -2.62 -3.21 17.77
N SER A 32 -1.49 -2.78 18.33
CA SER A 32 -0.63 -3.61 19.17
C SER A 32 -0.33 -4.97 18.50
N ASN A 33 -0.51 -6.07 19.22
CA ASN A 33 -0.35 -7.44 18.74
C ASN A 33 -1.61 -8.02 18.06
N HIS A 34 -2.58 -7.21 17.65
CA HIS A 34 -3.72 -7.65 16.85
C HIS A 34 -3.47 -7.43 15.35
N SER A 35 -4.15 -8.21 14.50
CA SER A 35 -4.29 -7.82 13.09
C SER A 35 -5.34 -6.72 12.96
N PRO A 36 -5.31 -5.87 11.91
CA PRO A 36 -6.32 -4.84 11.71
C PRO A 36 -7.76 -5.40 11.77
N LEU A 37 -8.01 -6.53 11.11
CA LEU A 37 -9.32 -7.17 11.05
C LEU A 37 -9.82 -7.61 12.44
N GLN A 38 -8.93 -8.13 13.29
CA GLN A 38 -9.28 -8.61 14.64
C GLN A 38 -9.87 -7.52 15.54
N ILE A 39 -9.58 -6.24 15.27
CA ILE A 39 -10.03 -5.10 16.08
C ILE A 39 -10.84 -4.09 15.27
N GLY A 40 -11.39 -4.50 14.12
CA GLY A 40 -12.23 -3.64 13.29
C GLY A 40 -11.50 -2.45 12.64
N MET A 41 -10.19 -2.57 12.43
CA MET A 41 -9.39 -1.59 11.69
C MET A 41 -9.30 -1.97 10.21
N THR A 42 -9.43 -0.96 9.34
CA THR A 42 -9.29 -1.12 7.88
C THR A 42 -8.00 -0.47 7.40
N LEU A 43 -7.27 -1.17 6.53
CA LEU A 43 -6.11 -0.60 5.85
C LEU A 43 -6.56 0.39 4.78
N ARG A 44 -5.94 1.58 4.74
CA ARG A 44 -6.22 2.59 3.70
C ARG A 44 -5.69 2.18 2.33
N THR A 45 -4.64 1.37 2.31
CA THR A 45 -3.96 0.91 1.09
C THR A 45 -3.52 -0.52 1.29
N THR A 46 -3.59 -1.32 0.24
CA THR A 46 -2.99 -2.66 0.23
C THR A 46 -1.47 -2.54 0.33
N PRO A 47 -0.81 -3.27 1.25
CA PRO A 47 0.64 -3.34 1.32
C PRO A 47 1.19 -3.89 0.00
N LYS A 48 2.16 -3.21 -0.58
CA LYS A 48 2.83 -3.64 -1.81
C LYS A 48 4.16 -2.93 -1.95
N ALA A 49 5.05 -3.53 -2.73
CA ALA A 49 6.32 -2.92 -3.07
C ALA A 49 6.10 -1.63 -3.87
N PRO A 50 6.97 -0.62 -3.70
CA PRO A 50 6.98 0.52 -4.61
C PRO A 50 7.36 0.06 -6.02
N LEU A 51 6.81 0.75 -7.03
CA LEU A 51 7.25 0.54 -8.40
C LEU A 51 8.63 1.16 -8.58
N HIS A 52 9.49 0.50 -9.36
CA HIS A 52 10.73 1.11 -9.80
C HIS A 52 10.44 2.44 -10.53
N PRO A 53 11.20 3.53 -10.32
CA PRO A 53 10.89 4.84 -10.88
C PRO A 53 10.69 4.83 -12.40
N ILE A 54 11.52 4.09 -13.14
CA ILE A 54 11.39 3.95 -14.60
C ILE A 54 10.06 3.28 -14.98
N VAL A 55 9.63 2.26 -14.23
CA VAL A 55 8.36 1.56 -14.48
C VAL A 55 7.18 2.47 -14.14
N ALA A 56 7.27 3.23 -13.04
CA ALA A 56 6.25 4.20 -12.65
C ALA A 56 6.11 5.32 -13.71
N PHE A 57 7.23 5.85 -14.20
CA PHE A 57 7.26 6.85 -15.27
C PHE A 57 6.64 6.31 -16.56
N ALA A 58 7.08 5.14 -17.05
CA ALA A 58 6.53 4.55 -18.26
C ALA A 58 5.02 4.34 -18.14
N LYS A 59 4.54 3.82 -17.00
CA LYS A 59 3.10 3.66 -16.74
C LYS A 59 2.34 4.99 -16.75
N GLN A 60 2.93 6.06 -16.25
CA GLN A 60 2.36 7.41 -16.27
C GLN A 60 2.27 7.94 -17.71
N PHE A 61 3.40 7.93 -18.42
CA PHE A 61 3.53 8.40 -19.80
C PHE A 61 2.49 7.73 -20.72
N TRP A 62 2.41 6.39 -20.68
CA TRP A 62 1.43 5.68 -21.50
C TRP A 62 -0.02 5.93 -21.09
N ARG A 63 -0.31 6.24 -19.82
CA ARG A 63 -1.66 6.56 -19.37
C ARG A 63 -2.13 7.91 -19.94
N GLU A 64 -1.23 8.89 -19.99
CA GLU A 64 -1.52 10.22 -20.51
C GLU A 64 -1.68 10.19 -22.04
N HIS A 65 -0.82 9.49 -22.75
CA HIS A 65 -0.87 9.43 -24.22
C HIS A 65 -1.96 8.51 -24.79
N LYS A 66 -2.51 7.56 -24.00
CA LYS A 66 -3.72 6.82 -24.40
C LYS A 66 -5.00 7.66 -24.38
N VAL A 67 -5.02 8.77 -23.63
CA VAL A 67 -6.19 9.68 -23.59
C VAL A 67 -6.26 10.52 -24.86
N GLN A 68 -5.14 10.78 -25.54
CA GLN A 68 -5.11 11.58 -26.77
C GLN A 68 -5.48 10.81 -28.05
N SER A 69 -5.37 9.48 -28.07
CA SER A 69 -5.73 8.67 -29.25
C SER A 69 -7.22 8.28 -29.30
N GLY A 70 -8.05 8.71 -28.36
CA GLY A 70 -9.49 8.40 -28.29
C GLY A 70 -10.41 9.51 -28.80
N ASN A 71 -9.90 10.47 -29.57
CA ASN A 71 -10.68 11.63 -30.05
C ASN A 71 -10.44 11.94 -31.55
N LEU A 72 -10.29 10.89 -32.37
CA LEU A 72 -10.20 10.98 -33.84
C LEU A 72 -11.19 10.04 -34.54
N ASP A 73 -12.25 9.62 -33.85
CA ASP A 73 -13.34 8.84 -34.44
C ASP A 73 -14.57 9.75 -34.62
N ASN A 74 -14.51 10.67 -35.59
CA ASN A 74 -15.69 11.35 -36.16
C ASN A 74 -15.47 11.60 -37.65
#